data_AF-A0A484ZB22-F1
#
_entry.id   AF-A0A484ZB22-F1
#
_cell.length_a   1.000
_cell.length_b   1.000
_cell.length_c   1.000
_cell.angle_alpha   90.00
_cell.angle_beta   90.00
_cell.angle_gamma   90.00
#
_symmetry.space_group_name_H-M   'P 1'
#
loop_
_entity.id
_entity.type
_entity.pdbx_description
1 polymer ?
#
loop_
_entity_poly.entity_id
_entity_poly.type
_entity_poly.pdbx_seq_one_letter_code
_entity_poly.pdbx_strand_id
1 'polypeptide(L)'
;MTEPRLNRALLIWDLALSTGAHQAVYADQLASRFGSDWGFCEINLIGGEQQISDLNAQDCLYSVAEMASEGWSGRVVGVVCQAIHGETDGIDRVLQAMSEPELLLFRLPSPRKAIATSRQPER
;
A
#
# COMPACT_ATOMS: atom_id res chain seq x y z
N MET A 1 14.58 -19.86 7.09
CA MET A 1 14.89 -18.53 7.67
C MET A 1 15.06 -17.59 6.49
N THR A 2 13.95 -17.04 6.00
CA THR A 2 13.89 -16.26 4.76
C THR A 2 14.17 -14.81 5.14
N GLU A 3 15.21 -14.21 4.56
CA GLU A 3 15.50 -12.77 4.74
C GLU A 3 14.25 -11.94 4.38
N PRO A 4 13.97 -10.84 5.10
CA PRO A 4 12.93 -9.90 4.68
C PRO A 4 13.34 -9.36 3.30
N ARG A 5 12.48 -9.60 2.30
CA ARG A 5 12.80 -9.29 0.89
C ARG A 5 13.04 -7.79 0.65
N LEU A 6 12.50 -6.92 1.50
CA LEU A 6 12.56 -5.46 1.37
C LEU A 6 12.59 -4.87 2.78
N ASN A 7 13.53 -3.96 3.04
CA ASN A 7 13.73 -3.38 4.36
C ASN A 7 13.11 -1.99 4.51
N ARG A 8 13.02 -1.19 3.44
CA ARG A 8 12.55 0.20 3.51
C ARG A 8 11.09 0.30 3.13
N ALA A 9 10.24 0.80 4.03
CA ALA A 9 8.80 0.85 3.80
C ALA A 9 8.34 2.25 3.35
N LEU A 10 7.39 2.27 2.42
CA LEU A 10 6.51 3.40 2.15
C LEU A 10 5.12 3.06 2.69
N LEU A 11 4.62 3.86 3.62
CA LEU A 11 3.29 3.67 4.18
C LEU A 11 2.25 4.38 3.31
N ILE A 12 1.34 3.60 2.73
CA ILE A 12 0.23 4.11 1.91
C ILE A 12 -1.06 4.00 2.69
N TRP A 13 -1.76 5.12 2.78
CA TRP A 13 -3.10 5.19 3.33
C TRP A 13 -4.15 5.24 2.20
N ASP A 14 -5.10 4.32 2.25
CA ASP A 14 -6.23 4.11 1.31
C ASP A 14 -5.82 3.56 -0.08
N LEU A 15 -6.27 2.33 -0.35
CA LEU A 15 -6.11 1.61 -1.62
C LEU A 15 -7.06 2.18 -2.69
N ALA A 16 -6.78 3.40 -3.17
CA ALA A 16 -7.30 3.78 -4.47
C ALA A 16 -6.55 2.94 -5.54
N LEU A 17 -7.21 1.86 -5.98
CA LEU A 17 -6.76 0.80 -6.89
C LEU A 17 -5.81 1.21 -8.02
N SER A 18 -5.86 2.45 -8.55
CA SER A 18 -4.96 2.86 -9.63
C SER A 18 -3.62 3.43 -9.16
N THR A 19 -3.60 4.21 -8.08
CA THR A 19 -2.36 4.91 -7.69
C THR A 19 -1.42 3.99 -6.93
N GLY A 20 -1.97 3.10 -6.10
CA GLY A 20 -1.22 2.03 -5.46
C GLY A 20 -0.66 1.04 -6.48
N ALA A 21 -1.50 0.56 -7.40
CA ALA A 21 -1.06 -0.39 -8.43
C ALA A 21 0.06 0.15 -9.32
N HIS A 22 -0.04 1.39 -9.79
CA HIS A 22 1.01 1.99 -10.61
C HIS A 22 2.32 2.11 -9.81
N GLN A 23 2.29 2.70 -8.61
CA GLN A 23 3.50 2.85 -7.78
C GLN A 23 4.14 1.52 -7.42
N ALA A 24 3.33 0.53 -7.06
CA ALA A 24 3.82 -0.79 -6.72
C ALA A 24 4.41 -1.52 -7.92
N VAL A 25 3.85 -1.36 -9.11
CA VAL A 25 4.43 -1.88 -10.36
C VAL A 25 5.79 -1.25 -10.69
N TYR A 26 6.01 0.03 -10.37
CA TYR A 26 7.33 0.64 -10.52
C TYR A 26 8.31 0.13 -9.48
N ALA A 27 7.91 0.05 -8.21
CA ALA A 27 8.77 -0.48 -7.15
C ALA A 27 9.15 -1.94 -7.42
N ASP A 28 8.22 -2.75 -7.93
CA ASP A 28 8.43 -4.17 -8.27
C ASP A 28 9.43 -4.32 -9.42
N GLN A 29 9.36 -3.43 -10.41
CA GLN A 29 10.37 -3.36 -11.46
C GLN A 29 11.74 -2.91 -10.93
N LEU A 30 11.78 -1.95 -10.00
CA LEU A 30 13.03 -1.51 -9.38
C LEU A 30 13.67 -2.61 -8.54
N ALA A 31 12.86 -3.34 -7.75
CA ALA A 31 13.31 -4.48 -6.97
C ALA A 31 13.85 -5.59 -7.89
N SER A 32 13.07 -5.98 -8.90
CA SER A 32 13.40 -7.08 -9.80
C SER A 32 14.59 -6.79 -10.73
N ARG A 33 14.76 -5.54 -11.20
CA ARG A 33 15.79 -5.19 -12.18
C ARG A 33 17.05 -4.59 -11.58
N PHE A 34 16.95 -3.94 -10.42
CA PHE A 34 18.05 -3.18 -9.83
C PHE A 34 18.36 -3.56 -8.37
N GLY A 35 17.67 -4.56 -7.80
CA GLY A 35 17.91 -5.01 -6.43
C GLY A 35 17.52 -3.96 -5.39
N SER A 36 16.45 -3.21 -5.66
CA SER A 36 15.93 -2.19 -4.75
C SER A 36 15.27 -2.81 -3.52
N ASP A 37 15.63 -2.35 -2.32
CA ASP A 37 15.11 -2.84 -1.03
C ASP A 37 13.83 -2.10 -0.56
N TRP A 38 13.14 -1.41 -1.46
CA TRP A 38 11.93 -0.64 -1.16
C TRP A 38 10.67 -1.50 -1.24
N GLY A 39 9.92 -1.55 -0.15
CA GLY A 39 8.60 -2.18 -0.06
C GLY A 39 7.53 -1.22 0.46
N PHE A 40 6.30 -1.72 0.54
CA PHE A 40 5.15 -0.98 1.02
C PHE A 40 4.59 -1.58 2.30
N CYS A 41 4.17 -0.70 3.21
CA CYS A 41 3.28 -1.03 4.30
C CYS A 41 1.91 -0.42 3.98
N GLU A 42 0.94 -1.26 3.63
CA GLU A 42 -0.42 -0.79 3.35
C GLU A 42 -1.21 -0.68 4.64
N ILE A 43 -1.85 0.47 4.86
CA ILE A 43 -2.70 0.68 6.03
C ILE A 43 -4.05 1.22 5.59
N ASN A 44 -5.11 0.49 5.93
CA ASN A 44 -6.49 0.94 5.78
C ASN A 44 -7.12 1.16 7.15
N LEU A 45 -7.67 2.35 7.40
CA LEU A 45 -8.36 2.64 8.67
C LEU A 45 -9.88 2.63 8.57
N ILE A 46 -10.44 2.81 7.37
CA ILE A 46 -11.89 2.93 7.17
C ILE A 46 -12.27 2.11 5.95
N GLY A 47 -12.96 0.99 6.16
CA GLY A 47 -13.29 0.03 5.11
C GLY A 47 -12.07 -0.65 4.51
N GLY A 48 -12.30 -1.61 3.61
CA GLY A 48 -11.22 -2.38 2.98
C GLY A 48 -10.70 -3.55 3.82
N GLU A 49 -11.41 -3.96 4.87
CA GLU A 49 -11.12 -5.15 5.70
C GLU A 49 -10.85 -6.40 4.85
N GLN A 50 -11.76 -6.70 3.92
CA GLN A 50 -11.63 -7.87 3.06
C GLN A 50 -10.37 -7.78 2.18
N GLN A 51 -10.01 -6.59 1.70
CA GLN A 51 -8.83 -6.40 0.85
C GLN A 51 -7.54 -6.65 1.63
N ILE A 52 -7.44 -6.12 2.85
CA ILE A 52 -6.29 -6.37 3.74
C ILE A 52 -6.23 -7.84 4.13
N SER A 53 -7.37 -8.46 4.44
CA SER A 53 -7.43 -9.89 4.76
C SER A 53 -7.00 -10.76 3.58
N ASP A 54 -7.45 -10.44 2.37
CA ASP A 54 -7.10 -11.18 1.15
C ASP A 54 -5.62 -11.01 0.82
N LEU A 55 -5.05 -9.82 1.01
CA LEU A 55 -3.62 -9.57 0.84
C LEU A 55 -2.79 -10.37 1.85
N ASN A 56 -3.14 -10.31 3.13
CA ASN A 56 -2.44 -11.06 4.18
C ASN A 56 -2.56 -12.58 3.97
N ALA A 57 -3.69 -13.08 3.47
CA ALA A 57 -3.88 -14.50 3.16
C ALA A 57 -3.05 -14.98 1.95
N GLN A 58 -2.54 -14.06 1.12
CA GLN A 58 -1.77 -14.34 -0.09
C GLN A 58 -0.29 -13.93 0.04
N ASP A 59 0.26 -13.90 1.25
CA ASP A 59 1.64 -13.46 1.53
C ASP A 59 1.94 -12.04 1.01
N CYS A 60 0.93 -11.15 1.06
CA CYS A 60 0.98 -9.79 0.50
C CYS A 60 1.24 -9.72 -1.02
N LEU A 61 0.92 -10.80 -1.76
CA LEU A 61 1.00 -10.85 -3.21
C LEU A 61 -0.36 -10.50 -3.84
N TYR A 62 -0.32 -9.76 -4.93
CA TYR A 62 -1.51 -9.51 -5.75
C TYR A 62 -1.16 -9.39 -7.23
N SER A 63 -2.16 -9.56 -8.09
CA SER A 63 -1.97 -9.49 -9.55
C SER A 63 -2.44 -8.14 -10.10
N VAL A 64 -1.63 -7.50 -10.92
CA VAL A 64 -1.99 -6.32 -11.70
C VAL A 64 -2.14 -6.73 -13.16
N ALA A 65 -3.32 -6.52 -13.72
CA ALA A 65 -3.60 -6.69 -15.14
C ALA A 65 -3.71 -5.32 -15.82
N GLU A 66 -2.84 -5.06 -16.77
CA GLU A 66 -2.89 -3.89 -17.65
C GLU A 66 -3.59 -4.28 -18.95
N MET A 67 -4.68 -3.57 -19.28
CA MET A 67 -5.46 -3.79 -20.49
C MET A 67 -5.25 -2.63 -21.47
N ALA A 68 -4.85 -2.95 -22.69
CA ALA A 68 -4.67 -2.02 -23.80
C ALA A 68 -5.49 -2.47 -25.02
N SER A 69 -5.58 -1.63 -26.05
CA SER A 69 -6.29 -1.97 -27.29
C SER A 69 -5.68 -3.17 -28.03
N GLU A 70 -4.39 -3.44 -27.85
CA GLU A 70 -3.65 -4.51 -28.51
C GLU A 70 -3.66 -5.84 -27.73
N GLY A 71 -4.17 -5.85 -26.50
CA GLY A 71 -4.20 -7.03 -25.64
C GLY A 71 -4.15 -6.70 -24.14
N TRP A 72 -3.94 -7.72 -23.31
CA TRP A 72 -3.77 -7.55 -21.86
C TRP A 72 -2.46 -8.21 -21.40
N SER A 73 -1.83 -7.62 -20.40
CA SER A 73 -0.65 -8.19 -19.73
C SER A 73 -0.88 -8.22 -18.22
N GLY A 74 -0.44 -9.30 -17.58
CA GLY A 74 -0.57 -9.48 -16.13
C GLY A 74 0.78 -9.64 -15.47
N ARG A 75 0.91 -9.18 -14.23
CA ARG A 75 2.05 -9.50 -13.36
C ARG A 75 1.62 -9.69 -11.92
N VAL A 76 2.32 -10.56 -11.22
CA VAL A 76 2.23 -10.65 -9.75
C VAL A 76 3.18 -9.62 -9.17
N VAL A 77 2.68 -8.81 -8.24
CA VAL A 77 3.41 -7.76 -7.54
C VAL A 77 3.63 -8.23 -6.10
N GLY A 78 4.89 -8.17 -5.64
CA GLY A 78 5.29 -8.65 -4.32
C GLY A 78 6.05 -7.63 -3.48
N VAL A 79 5.82 -6.34 -3.74
CA VAL A 79 6.47 -5.25 -3.00
C VAL A 79 5.75 -4.83 -1.73
N VAL A 80 4.53 -5.32 -1.49
CA VAL A 80 3.84 -5.11 -0.21
C VAL A 80 4.43 -6.10 0.79
N CYS A 81 4.98 -5.58 1.88
CA CYS A 81 5.60 -6.40 2.93
C CYS A 81 4.67 -6.59 4.13
N GLN A 82 3.71 -5.68 4.29
CA GLN A 82 2.81 -5.64 5.42
C GLN A 82 1.51 -4.94 5.03
N ALA A 83 0.38 -5.52 5.41
CA ALA A 83 -0.94 -4.92 5.25
C ALA A 83 -1.65 -4.91 6.61
N ILE A 84 -2.09 -3.73 7.08
CA ILE A 84 -2.71 -3.52 8.39
C ILE A 84 -4.08 -2.88 8.21
N HIS A 85 -5.08 -3.38 8.92
CA HIS A 85 -6.39 -2.78 9.06
C HIS A 85 -6.57 -2.17 10.45
N GLY A 86 -6.92 -0.89 10.52
CA GLY A 86 -7.02 -0.14 11.77
C GLY A 86 -8.03 -0.69 12.77
N GLU A 87 -9.18 -1.19 12.30
CA GLU A 87 -10.21 -1.75 13.19
C GLU A 87 -9.94 -3.21 13.58
N THR A 88 -9.28 -3.98 12.69
CA THR A 88 -9.08 -5.42 12.88
C THR A 88 -7.78 -5.73 13.61
N ASP A 89 -6.69 -5.05 13.22
CA ASP A 89 -5.36 -5.19 13.82
C ASP A 89 -5.14 -4.19 14.97
N GLY A 90 -6.00 -3.18 15.07
CA GLY A 90 -5.96 -2.17 16.11
C GLY A 90 -5.06 -0.97 15.79
N ILE A 91 -5.42 0.18 16.36
CA ILE A 91 -4.69 1.44 16.12
C ILE A 91 -3.24 1.40 16.65
N ASP A 92 -2.98 0.63 17.70
CA ASP A 92 -1.62 0.48 18.25
C ASP A 92 -0.67 -0.16 17.24
N ARG A 93 -1.15 -1.12 16.44
CA ARG A 93 -0.35 -1.76 15.40
C ARG A 93 0.00 -0.80 14.27
N VAL A 94 -0.94 0.08 13.93
CA VAL A 94 -0.73 1.17 12.97
C VAL A 94 0.33 2.15 13.48
N LEU A 95 0.20 2.60 14.73
CA LEU A 95 1.17 3.51 15.35
C LEU A 95 2.56 2.89 15.44
N GLN A 96 2.64 1.60 15.74
CA GLN A 96 3.89 0.85 15.74
C GLN A 96 4.53 0.87 14.36
N ALA A 97 3.78 0.54 13.30
CA ALA A 97 4.28 0.55 11.93
C ALA A 97 4.73 1.96 11.49
N MET A 98 4.03 3.00 11.94
CA MET A 98 4.41 4.40 11.72
C MET A 98 5.69 4.82 12.47
N SER A 99 6.07 4.07 13.50
CA SER A 99 7.24 4.34 14.34
C SER A 99 8.44 3.46 13.99
N GLU A 100 8.32 2.60 12.98
CA GLU A 100 9.42 1.75 12.55
C GLU A 100 10.54 2.61 11.92
N PRO A 101 11.82 2.39 12.30
CA PRO A 101 12.93 3.22 11.82
C PRO A 101 13.16 3.09 10.30
N GLU A 102 12.66 2.01 9.71
CA GLU A 102 12.75 1.74 8.29
C GLU A 102 11.63 2.40 7.46
N LEU A 103 10.64 3.02 8.12
CA LEU A 103 9.62 3.82 7.45
C LEU A 103 10.21 5.17 7.05
N LEU A 104 10.42 5.38 5.75
CA LEU A 104 11.09 6.59 5.24
C LEU A 104 10.14 7.63 4.67
N LEU A 105 8.93 7.21 4.27
CA LEU A 105 7.96 8.10 3.65
C LEU A 105 6.54 7.67 4.00
N PHE A 106 5.70 8.65 4.35
CA PHE A 106 4.30 8.48 4.65
C PHE A 106 3.45 9.21 3.60
N ARG A 107 2.48 8.50 3.01
CA ARG A 107 1.61 9.04 1.95
C ARG A 107 0.16 9.05 2.39
N LEU A 108 -0.44 10.24 2.34
CA LEU A 108 -1.87 10.45 2.53
C LEU A 108 -2.65 10.31 1.21
N PRO A 109 -3.92 9.88 1.25
CA PRO A 109 -4.76 9.89 0.08
C PRO A 109 -5.12 11.32 -0.32
N SER A 110 -5.70 11.46 -1.52
CA SER A 110 -6.06 12.77 -2.06
C SER A 110 -6.93 13.59 -1.10
N PRO A 111 -6.76 14.93 -1.02
CA PRO A 111 -7.44 15.79 -0.05
C PRO A 111 -8.97 15.69 -0.05
N ARG A 112 -9.57 15.34 -1.20
CA ARG A 112 -11.03 15.18 -1.35
C ARG A 112 -11.63 14.10 -0.46
N LYS A 113 -10.82 13.13 -0.02
CA LYS A 113 -11.26 12.03 0.87
C LYS A 113 -10.73 12.15 2.30
N ALA A 114 -9.65 12.90 2.50
CA ALA A 114 -8.82 12.77 3.70
C ALA A 114 -9.03 13.86 4.75
N ILE A 115 -9.38 15.08 4.33
CA ILE A 115 -9.39 16.24 5.23
C ILE A 115 -10.84 16.68 5.41
N ALA A 116 -11.36 16.53 6.63
CA ALA A 116 -12.59 17.19 7.06
C ALA A 116 -12.33 18.70 7.18
N THR A 117 -12.33 19.42 6.05
CA THR A 117 -12.31 20.88 6.07
C THR A 117 -13.69 21.36 6.50
N SER A 118 -13.81 22.06 7.63
CA SER A 118 -15.05 22.76 7.94
C SER A 118 -15.29 23.81 6.85
N ARG A 119 -16.31 23.59 6.00
CA ARG A 119 -16.80 24.67 5.14
C ARG A 119 -17.53 25.63 6.06
N GLN A 120 -16.90 26.76 6.38
CA GLN A 120 -17.65 27.92 6.89
C GLN A 120 -18.68 28.28 5.80
N PRO A 121 -19.99 28.31 6.08
CA PRO A 121 -20.95 28.76 5.09
C PRO A 121 -20.66 30.22 4.75
N GLU A 122 -20.49 30.51 3.45
CA GLU A 122 -20.40 31.89 2.97
C GLU A 122 -21.68 32.64 3.38
N ARG A 123 -21.50 33.79 4.04
CA ARG A 123 -22.59 34.68 4.47
C ARG A 123 -23.16 35.47 3.32
#